data_AF-A0A6J7E6U5-F1
#
_entry.id   AF-A0A6J7E6U5-F1
#
_cell.length_a   1.000
_cell.length_b   1.000
_cell.length_c   1.000
_cell.angle_alpha   90.00
_cell.angle_beta   90.00
_cell.angle_gamma   90.00
#
_symmetry.space_group_name_H-M   'P 1'
#
loop_
_entity.id
_entity.type
_entity.pdbx_description
1 polymer ?
#
loop_
_entity_poly.entity_id
_entity_poly.type
_entity_poly.pdbx_seq_one_letter_code
_entity_poly.pdbx_strand_id
1 'polypeptide(L)'
;MNVTSRRALAALSAGALLSTLLTSSASAALDDGYPPGEAAPGRTCGTDAVGRKTVSSFTGKALSCILINGVARWWIDGDPLPAVEVATPAASVAPAASGAPKAAPPVAATDAFMWNKGVKVAKGSKFITIAGDRPAQVLIPGSLKAKVAAPLIVALHGFTASTSELMSLMDLSGEANKRGVVLAVPSGTRNNDGLTFWNATGSCCDFNGSGVDDSKYLMDLVKQVSSKVSIDQKRIYFVGHSNGGFMSYTVACANSDKVAAVVNLEGSTYADPSMCKANHPVSVLQINGTADELIHIAGGNVFDDPKQPYPSVSDETSFWAGVNGCTSKISAIAKGAKFNYESAIAGSETTKSAYKCPKGVAVEMWTIADGHHVPKLNSAFISAVFDFLLAHKK
;
A
#
# COMPACT_ATOMS: atom_id res chain seq x y z
N MET A 1 83.29 26.01 32.95
CA MET A 1 83.55 26.24 31.51
C MET A 1 82.26 25.92 30.78
N ASN A 2 81.45 26.91 30.39
CA ASN A 2 81.51 27.60 29.08
C ASN A 2 81.79 26.61 27.93
N VAL A 3 81.05 26.53 26.82
CA VAL A 3 79.99 27.39 26.26
C VAL A 3 79.48 26.68 24.97
N THR A 4 78.14 26.64 24.78
CA THR A 4 77.39 26.74 23.50
C THR A 4 77.61 25.70 22.37
N SER A 5 76.69 25.36 21.47
CA SER A 5 75.62 26.10 20.76
C SER A 5 74.93 25.07 19.82
N ARG A 6 73.73 25.22 19.24
CA ARG A 6 72.68 26.24 19.21
C ARG A 6 71.57 25.73 18.25
N ARG A 7 70.43 26.44 18.32
CA ARG A 7 69.36 26.64 17.31
C ARG A 7 68.25 25.56 17.32
N ALA A 8 66.97 25.91 17.23
CA ALA A 8 66.27 27.20 17.17
C ALA A 8 64.74 26.93 17.11
N LEU A 9 63.94 27.85 17.67
CA LEU A 9 62.63 28.37 17.19
C LEU A 9 61.53 27.38 16.74
N ALA A 10 60.23 27.60 16.93
CA ALA A 10 59.43 28.73 17.42
C ALA A 10 58.05 28.19 17.81
N ALA A 11 57.40 28.87 18.76
CA ALA A 11 55.97 28.78 19.00
C ALA A 11 55.25 29.85 18.18
N LEU A 12 54.17 29.48 17.49
CA LEU A 12 52.99 30.30 17.17
C LEU A 12 52.07 29.54 16.20
N SER A 13 50.78 29.41 16.53
CA SER A 13 49.69 29.94 15.69
C SER A 13 48.30 29.63 16.25
N ALA A 14 47.47 30.66 16.26
CA ALA A 14 46.01 30.62 16.27
C ALA A 14 45.48 30.43 14.84
N GLY A 15 44.23 29.96 14.68
CA GLY A 15 43.50 30.10 13.41
C GLY A 15 42.40 29.06 13.22
N ALA A 16 41.15 29.53 13.20
CA ALA A 16 39.97 28.74 12.87
C ALA A 16 39.72 28.64 11.35
N LEU A 17 38.92 27.64 10.98
CA LEU A 17 38.09 27.47 9.76
C LEU A 17 38.78 27.14 8.42
N LEU A 18 38.55 25.91 7.92
CA LEU A 18 37.86 25.69 6.65
C LEU A 18 37.28 24.26 6.53
N SER A 19 35.97 24.22 6.26
CA SER A 19 35.11 23.20 5.61
C SER A 19 35.63 21.80 5.27
N THR A 20 34.89 20.79 5.74
CA THR A 20 34.48 19.63 4.91
C THR A 20 33.06 19.21 5.30
N LEU A 21 32.10 19.44 4.40
CA LEU A 21 30.84 18.71 4.36
C LEU A 21 31.13 17.30 3.89
N LEU A 22 30.84 16.30 4.71
CA LEU A 22 30.62 14.93 4.29
C LEU A 22 29.31 14.48 4.92
N THR A 23 28.28 14.41 4.08
CA THR A 23 27.04 13.71 4.33
C THR A 23 27.36 12.22 4.53
N SER A 24 27.32 11.72 5.76
CA SER A 24 27.13 10.28 5.98
C SER A 24 25.64 10.00 6.01
N SER A 25 25.17 9.40 4.91
CA SER A 25 23.92 8.64 4.89
C SER A 25 23.96 7.60 6.01
N ALA A 26 22.96 7.64 6.89
CA ALA A 26 22.80 6.63 7.93
C ALA A 26 22.54 5.26 7.27
N SER A 27 23.53 4.38 7.33
CA SER A 27 23.36 2.96 7.05
C SER A 27 22.52 2.36 8.18
N ALA A 28 21.28 1.96 7.90
CA ALA A 28 20.47 1.20 8.83
C ALA A 28 21.04 -0.22 8.98
N ALA A 29 21.10 -0.71 10.22
CA ALA A 29 21.61 -2.02 10.58
C ALA A 29 20.78 -3.16 9.96
N LEU A 30 21.49 -4.22 9.58
CA LEU A 30 21.00 -5.48 9.02
C LEU A 30 20.49 -6.37 10.17
N ASP A 31 19.30 -6.95 10.04
CA ASP A 31 18.77 -7.96 10.97
C ASP A 31 18.90 -9.34 10.32
N ASP A 32 20.09 -9.92 10.43
CA ASP A 32 20.44 -11.26 9.92
C ASP A 32 20.84 -12.23 11.05
N GLY A 33 20.53 -11.87 12.30
CA GLY A 33 20.93 -12.61 13.50
C GLY A 33 22.33 -12.30 14.03
N TYR A 34 22.98 -11.21 13.59
CA TYR A 34 24.20 -10.70 14.20
C TYR A 34 23.93 -10.06 15.59
N PRO A 35 24.87 -10.18 16.56
CA PRO A 35 24.76 -9.46 17.83
C PRO A 35 24.74 -7.93 17.59
N PRO A 36 24.01 -7.15 18.42
CA PRO A 36 23.98 -5.69 18.28
C PRO A 36 25.40 -5.09 18.31
N GLY A 37 25.81 -4.49 17.20
CA GLY A 37 27.11 -3.80 17.08
C GLY A 37 28.14 -4.46 16.15
N GLU A 38 27.88 -5.67 15.64
CA GLU A 38 28.71 -6.30 14.61
C GLU A 38 28.02 -6.22 13.24
N ALA A 39 28.69 -5.66 12.24
CA ALA A 39 28.16 -5.58 10.88
C ALA A 39 28.39 -6.89 10.14
N ALA A 40 27.32 -7.51 9.63
CA ALA A 40 27.42 -8.65 8.72
C ALA A 40 28.21 -8.29 7.44
N PRO A 41 29.19 -9.10 7.00
CA PRO A 41 29.95 -8.80 5.79
C PRO A 41 29.08 -8.85 4.52
N GLY A 42 28.92 -7.71 3.86
CA GLY A 42 28.88 -7.60 2.39
C GLY A 42 27.66 -8.14 1.63
N ARG A 43 26.50 -8.37 2.26
CA ARG A 43 25.29 -8.77 1.52
C ARG A 43 24.47 -7.55 1.10
N THR A 44 24.20 -7.43 -0.20
CA THR A 44 23.25 -6.46 -0.76
C THR A 44 22.06 -7.21 -1.33
N CYS A 45 20.85 -6.75 -1.02
CA CYS A 45 19.64 -7.25 -1.66
C CYS A 45 19.41 -6.39 -2.89
N GLY A 46 19.93 -6.83 -4.03
CA GLY A 46 19.60 -6.22 -5.32
C GLY A 46 18.16 -6.50 -5.71
N THR A 47 17.63 -5.75 -6.66
CA THR A 47 16.30 -6.02 -7.24
C THR A 47 16.18 -7.42 -7.83
N ASP A 48 17.30 -8.01 -8.25
CA ASP A 48 17.39 -9.39 -8.76
C ASP A 48 17.46 -10.46 -7.66
N ALA A 49 17.59 -10.05 -6.39
CA ALA A 49 17.72 -10.93 -5.23
C ALA A 49 16.46 -10.99 -4.36
N VAL A 50 15.45 -10.15 -4.63
CA VAL A 50 14.14 -10.20 -3.94
C VAL A 50 13.51 -11.58 -4.20
N GLY A 51 13.08 -12.25 -3.13
CA GLY A 51 12.50 -13.60 -3.21
C GLY A 51 13.50 -14.74 -3.45
N ARG A 52 14.80 -14.48 -3.62
CA ARG A 52 15.81 -15.55 -3.65
C ARG A 52 16.18 -16.00 -2.25
N LYS A 53 16.06 -17.31 -2.01
CA LYS A 53 16.50 -17.95 -0.77
C LYS A 53 18.01 -18.08 -0.74
N THR A 54 18.64 -17.54 0.30
CA THR A 54 20.08 -17.72 0.55
C THR A 54 20.31 -18.35 1.90
N VAL A 55 21.45 -18.99 2.12
CA VAL A 55 21.74 -19.61 3.43
C VAL A 55 22.53 -18.62 4.29
N SER A 56 22.10 -18.44 5.55
CA SER A 56 22.87 -17.71 6.54
C SER A 56 24.19 -18.45 6.79
N SER A 57 25.31 -17.75 6.63
CA SER A 57 26.63 -18.29 6.97
C SER A 57 26.85 -18.45 8.47
N PHE A 58 25.94 -17.92 9.30
CA PHE A 58 26.01 -17.96 10.76
C PHE A 58 25.09 -19.04 11.35
N THR A 59 23.81 -19.03 10.99
CA THR A 59 22.83 -20.00 11.54
C THR A 59 22.66 -21.25 10.67
N GLY A 60 23.14 -21.22 9.42
CA GLY A 60 22.90 -22.28 8.43
C GLY A 60 21.45 -22.38 7.95
N LYS A 61 20.56 -21.47 8.40
CA LYS A 61 19.14 -21.45 8.01
C LYS A 61 18.93 -20.66 6.70
N ALA A 62 17.82 -20.95 6.02
CA ALA A 62 17.41 -20.20 4.84
C ALA A 62 16.97 -18.78 5.22
N LEU A 63 17.33 -17.81 4.40
CA LEU A 63 17.03 -16.39 4.53
C LEU A 63 16.32 -15.93 3.27
N SER A 64 15.32 -15.08 3.44
CA SER A 64 14.67 -14.34 2.37
C SER A 64 14.94 -12.85 2.53
N CYS A 65 14.92 -12.13 1.40
CA CYS A 65 15.04 -10.69 1.38
C CYS A 65 13.93 -10.03 0.57
N ILE A 66 13.49 -8.87 1.04
CA ILE A 66 12.69 -7.92 0.30
C ILE A 66 13.35 -6.54 0.30
N LEU A 67 13.08 -5.78 -0.76
CA LEU A 67 13.41 -4.37 -0.82
C LEU A 67 12.19 -3.56 -0.37
N ILE A 68 12.35 -2.84 0.73
CA ILE A 68 11.38 -1.83 1.16
C ILE A 68 12.05 -0.46 0.99
N ASN A 69 11.57 0.35 0.04
CA ASN A 69 12.10 1.69 -0.23
C ASN A 69 13.60 1.75 -0.58
N GLY A 70 14.10 0.75 -1.33
CA GLY A 70 15.51 0.64 -1.67
C GLY A 70 16.40 0.20 -0.50
N VAL A 71 15.81 -0.15 0.65
CA VAL A 71 16.50 -0.70 1.81
C VAL A 71 16.26 -2.20 1.84
N ALA A 72 17.35 -2.96 1.86
CA ALA A 72 17.35 -4.41 2.00
C ALA A 72 16.85 -4.81 3.39
N ARG A 73 15.83 -5.67 3.45
CA ARG A 73 15.36 -6.31 4.69
C ARG A 73 15.51 -7.82 4.54
N TRP A 74 16.25 -8.44 5.45
CA TRP A 74 16.50 -9.88 5.50
C TRP A 74 15.77 -10.49 6.69
N TRP A 75 15.36 -11.74 6.58
CA TRP A 75 14.84 -12.53 7.70
C TRP A 75 15.09 -14.02 7.49
N ILE A 76 15.02 -14.81 8.57
CA ILE A 76 15.14 -16.27 8.54
C ILE A 76 13.79 -16.90 8.20
N ASP A 77 13.77 -17.76 7.18
CA ASP A 77 12.58 -18.51 6.78
C ASP A 77 12.10 -19.40 7.94
N GLY A 78 10.86 -19.18 8.39
CA GLY A 78 10.20 -19.99 9.43
C GLY A 78 10.42 -19.52 10.87
N ASP A 79 11.29 -18.54 11.12
CA ASP A 79 11.34 -17.87 12.42
C ASP A 79 10.26 -16.76 12.45
N PRO A 80 9.51 -16.58 13.54
CA PRO A 80 8.62 -15.42 13.69
C PRO A 80 9.44 -14.14 13.58
N LEU A 81 8.86 -13.09 12.96
CA LEU A 81 9.51 -11.78 12.85
C LEU A 81 10.04 -11.36 14.24
N PRO A 82 11.30 -10.93 14.35
CA PRO A 82 11.88 -10.62 15.65
C PRO A 82 11.11 -9.46 16.28
N ALA A 83 10.53 -9.72 17.44
CA ALA A 83 10.10 -8.66 18.34
C ALA A 83 11.34 -7.85 18.74
N VAL A 84 11.33 -6.54 18.52
CA VAL A 84 12.45 -5.68 18.96
C VAL A 84 12.54 -5.77 20.48
N GLU A 85 13.72 -6.11 20.99
CA GLU A 85 14.04 -6.15 22.42
C GLU A 85 13.68 -4.81 23.08
N VAL A 86 12.67 -4.88 23.95
CA VAL A 86 12.26 -3.78 24.81
C VAL A 86 13.37 -3.56 25.82
N ALA A 87 13.91 -2.34 25.87
CA ALA A 87 14.79 -1.91 26.95
C ALA A 87 14.16 -2.30 28.30
N THR A 88 14.87 -3.15 29.06
CA THR A 88 14.43 -3.69 30.34
C THR A 88 13.92 -2.57 31.26
N PRO A 89 12.66 -2.59 31.71
CA PRO A 89 12.22 -1.70 32.76
C PRO A 89 12.82 -2.15 34.10
N ALA A 90 13.24 -1.18 34.91
CA ALA A 90 13.72 -1.40 36.26
C ALA A 90 12.69 -2.18 37.11
N ALA A 91 13.22 -2.91 38.10
CA ALA A 91 12.54 -3.90 38.92
C ALA A 91 11.16 -3.49 39.47
N SER A 92 10.28 -4.50 39.49
CA SER A 92 8.87 -4.54 39.86
C SER A 92 8.55 -4.07 41.28
N VAL A 93 7.49 -3.27 41.40
CA VAL A 93 6.66 -3.17 42.60
C VAL A 93 5.34 -3.91 42.31
N ALA A 94 4.88 -4.70 43.29
CA ALA A 94 3.75 -5.64 43.20
C ALA A 94 2.37 -4.97 42.92
N PRO A 95 1.34 -5.75 42.50
CA PRO A 95 0.23 -5.25 41.69
C PRO A 95 -0.92 -4.66 42.50
N ALA A 96 -1.54 -3.60 41.96
CA ALA A 96 -2.86 -3.15 42.37
C ALA A 96 -3.86 -3.32 41.21
N ALA A 97 -5.10 -3.60 41.59
CA ALA A 97 -6.21 -4.12 40.81
C ALA A 97 -6.47 -3.55 39.40
N SER A 98 -7.01 -4.44 38.56
CA SER A 98 -7.53 -4.29 37.20
C SER A 98 -8.24 -2.97 36.90
N GLY A 99 -7.72 -2.25 35.90
CA GLY A 99 -8.44 -1.26 35.10
C GLY A 99 -8.37 -1.65 33.63
N ALA A 100 -9.47 -1.49 32.89
CA ALA A 100 -9.54 -1.72 31.45
C ALA A 100 -8.40 -0.97 30.70
N PRO A 101 -7.85 -1.53 29.60
CA PRO A 101 -6.80 -0.86 28.85
C PRO A 101 -7.30 0.50 28.36
N LYS A 102 -6.66 1.56 28.86
CA LYS A 102 -6.91 2.94 28.47
C LYS A 102 -6.43 3.12 27.03
N ALA A 103 -7.33 3.56 26.16
CA ALA A 103 -7.04 3.90 24.78
C ALA A 103 -5.80 4.80 24.69
N ALA A 104 -4.93 4.53 23.71
CA ALA A 104 -3.82 5.42 23.38
C ALA A 104 -4.37 6.82 23.09
N PRO A 105 -3.69 7.89 23.53
CA PRO A 105 -4.17 9.25 23.33
C PRO A 105 -4.28 9.57 21.82
N PRO A 106 -5.29 10.35 21.39
CA PRO A 106 -5.45 10.73 20.00
C PRO A 106 -4.22 11.52 19.54
N VAL A 107 -3.61 11.07 18.45
CA VAL A 107 -2.51 11.80 17.81
C VAL A 107 -3.07 13.11 17.27
N ALA A 108 -2.52 14.23 17.74
CA ALA A 108 -2.90 15.56 17.30
C ALA A 108 -2.75 15.69 15.78
N ALA A 109 -3.82 16.11 15.12
CA ALA A 109 -3.81 16.46 13.70
C ALA A 109 -2.87 17.65 13.49
N THR A 110 -1.68 17.38 12.97
CA THR A 110 -0.84 18.42 12.38
C THR A 110 -1.14 18.43 10.89
N ASP A 111 -1.55 19.60 10.38
CA ASP A 111 -2.07 19.87 9.04
C ASP A 111 -1.05 19.68 7.89
N ALA A 112 -0.19 18.65 7.95
CA ALA A 112 0.93 18.48 7.00
C ALA A 112 1.18 17.03 6.52
N PHE A 113 0.35 16.05 6.89
CA PHE A 113 0.81 14.65 6.88
C PHE A 113 0.92 13.95 5.50
N MET A 114 0.57 14.57 4.37
CA MET A 114 0.47 13.84 3.09
C MET A 114 0.91 14.58 1.85
N TRP A 115 0.55 15.85 1.74
CA TRP A 115 0.58 16.53 0.45
C TRP A 115 1.75 17.49 0.27
N ASN A 116 2.55 17.67 1.31
CA ASN A 116 3.70 18.58 1.32
C ASN A 116 4.95 17.99 0.61
N LYS A 117 4.89 16.73 0.15
CA LYS A 117 5.99 16.07 -0.55
C LYS A 117 5.49 15.36 -1.81
N GLY A 118 5.37 16.11 -2.91
CA GLY A 118 5.41 15.52 -4.25
C GLY A 118 4.10 15.46 -5.02
N VAL A 119 2.95 15.73 -4.40
CA VAL A 119 1.68 15.66 -5.12
C VAL A 119 1.14 17.04 -5.48
N LYS A 120 0.73 17.23 -6.73
CA LYS A 120 0.36 18.56 -7.27
C LYS A 120 -1.11 18.84 -6.97
N VAL A 121 -1.40 19.68 -5.98
CA VAL A 121 -2.79 20.12 -5.74
C VAL A 121 -3.24 21.01 -6.90
N ALA A 122 -4.37 20.70 -7.50
CA ALA A 122 -5.01 21.62 -8.42
C ALA A 122 -5.57 22.85 -7.70
N LYS A 123 -5.57 24.00 -8.40
CA LYS A 123 -6.08 25.27 -7.85
C LYS A 123 -7.54 25.13 -7.39
N GLY A 124 -7.81 25.59 -6.17
CA GLY A 124 -9.15 25.62 -5.59
C GLY A 124 -9.58 24.34 -4.87
N SER A 125 -8.80 23.26 -4.95
CA SER A 125 -9.05 22.07 -4.15
C SER A 125 -8.80 22.34 -2.66
N LYS A 126 -9.54 21.63 -1.82
CA LYS A 126 -9.46 21.74 -0.35
C LYS A 126 -9.13 20.38 0.24
N PHE A 127 -8.34 20.39 1.30
CA PHE A 127 -8.14 19.22 2.14
C PHE A 127 -8.95 19.37 3.42
N ILE A 128 -9.59 18.28 3.82
CA ILE A 128 -10.14 18.16 5.16
C ILE A 128 -9.60 16.90 5.81
N THR A 129 -9.47 16.96 7.12
CA THR A 129 -9.19 15.78 7.95
C THR A 129 -10.51 15.26 8.50
N ILE A 130 -10.78 13.98 8.30
CA ILE A 130 -11.78 13.25 9.07
C ILE A 130 -11.08 12.82 10.35
N ALA A 131 -11.47 13.41 11.47
CA ALA A 131 -10.91 13.12 12.77
C ALA A 131 -11.42 11.78 13.32
N GLY A 132 -10.70 11.22 14.28
CA GLY A 132 -10.98 9.93 14.90
C GLY A 132 -9.69 9.23 15.29
N ASP A 133 -9.78 8.01 15.81
CA ASP A 133 -8.61 7.22 16.23
C ASP A 133 -7.68 6.90 15.05
N ARG A 134 -8.25 6.80 13.85
CA ARG A 134 -7.54 6.67 12.58
C ARG A 134 -7.94 7.81 11.64
N PRO A 135 -7.27 8.98 11.72
CA PRO A 135 -7.62 10.13 10.90
C PRO A 135 -7.36 9.84 9.42
N ALA A 136 -8.24 10.34 8.56
CA ALA A 136 -8.12 10.18 7.12
C ALA A 136 -8.13 11.55 6.43
N GLN A 137 -7.31 11.68 5.39
CA GLN A 137 -7.31 12.89 4.56
C GLN A 137 -8.28 12.76 3.41
N VAL A 138 -8.96 13.86 3.11
CA VAL A 138 -9.93 13.93 2.02
C VAL A 138 -9.62 15.15 1.16
N LEU A 139 -9.37 14.89 -0.12
CA LEU A 139 -9.27 15.90 -1.16
C LEU A 139 -10.65 16.17 -1.74
N ILE A 140 -11.13 17.40 -1.54
CA ILE A 140 -12.32 17.93 -2.19
C ILE A 140 -11.85 18.72 -3.42
N PRO A 141 -12.21 18.30 -4.64
CA PRO A 141 -11.69 18.92 -5.84
C PRO A 141 -12.27 20.33 -6.03
N GLY A 142 -11.43 21.27 -6.46
CA GLY A 142 -11.83 22.67 -6.68
C GLY A 142 -12.84 22.84 -7.83
N SER A 143 -12.92 21.85 -8.71
CA SER A 143 -13.92 21.77 -9.78
C SER A 143 -15.31 21.37 -9.31
N LEU A 144 -15.47 20.93 -8.05
CA LEU A 144 -16.75 20.49 -7.53
C LEU A 144 -17.72 21.66 -7.44
N LYS A 145 -18.80 21.58 -8.23
CA LYS A 145 -19.87 22.57 -8.21
C LYS A 145 -20.68 22.43 -6.92
N ALA A 146 -21.07 23.57 -6.34
CA ALA A 146 -21.94 23.58 -5.18
C ALA A 146 -23.25 22.80 -5.46
N LYS A 147 -23.72 22.05 -4.46
CA LYS A 147 -24.97 21.24 -4.51
C LYS A 147 -24.98 20.09 -5.52
N VAL A 148 -23.85 19.74 -6.13
CA VAL A 148 -23.71 18.54 -6.95
C VAL A 148 -23.17 17.41 -6.07
N ALA A 149 -23.88 16.28 -6.01
CA ALA A 149 -23.41 15.09 -5.33
C ALA A 149 -22.22 14.49 -6.10
N ALA A 150 -21.07 14.38 -5.46
CA ALA A 150 -19.82 13.93 -6.05
C ALA A 150 -19.65 12.41 -5.94
N PRO A 151 -19.02 11.75 -6.91
CA PRO A 151 -18.46 10.42 -6.70
C PRO A 151 -17.39 10.44 -5.60
N LEU A 152 -17.23 9.33 -4.88
CA LEU A 152 -16.20 9.15 -3.86
C LEU A 152 -15.29 7.97 -4.23
N ILE A 153 -13.98 8.22 -4.26
CA ILE A 153 -12.96 7.17 -4.30
C ILE A 153 -12.27 7.11 -2.94
N VAL A 154 -12.15 5.92 -2.38
CA VAL A 154 -11.30 5.62 -1.21
C VAL A 154 -10.08 4.85 -1.68
N ALA A 155 -8.88 5.42 -1.49
CA ALA A 155 -7.62 4.87 -1.97
C ALA A 155 -6.81 4.21 -0.83
N LEU A 156 -6.44 2.94 -1.01
CA LEU A 156 -5.88 2.08 0.03
C LEU A 156 -4.44 1.67 -0.31
N HIS A 157 -3.51 1.91 0.62
CA HIS A 157 -2.09 1.60 0.44
C HIS A 157 -1.79 0.10 0.70
N GLY A 158 -0.66 -0.41 0.20
CA GLY A 158 -0.17 -1.76 0.47
C GLY A 158 0.37 -1.98 1.89
N PHE A 159 0.77 -3.20 2.21
CA PHE A 159 1.33 -3.53 3.53
C PHE A 159 2.65 -2.79 3.74
N THR A 160 2.90 -2.29 4.95
CA THR A 160 4.03 -1.43 5.35
C THR A 160 4.08 -0.05 4.69
N ALA A 161 3.32 0.17 3.62
CA ALA A 161 3.28 1.44 2.92
C ALA A 161 2.47 2.50 3.68
N SER A 162 2.80 3.74 3.42
CA SER A 162 2.07 4.91 3.83
C SER A 162 1.13 5.37 2.73
N THR A 163 0.19 6.21 3.11
CA THR A 163 -0.67 6.94 2.19
C THR A 163 0.15 7.80 1.20
N SER A 164 1.31 8.35 1.60
CA SER A 164 2.19 9.13 0.72
C SER A 164 2.83 8.28 -0.37
N GLU A 165 3.24 7.05 -0.03
CA GLU A 165 3.83 6.11 -0.99
C GLU A 165 2.76 5.64 -1.99
N LEU A 166 1.52 5.39 -1.54
CA LEU A 166 0.41 5.13 -2.46
C LEU A 166 0.21 6.28 -3.46
N MET A 167 0.19 7.53 -3.00
CA MET A 167 0.01 8.68 -3.90
C MET A 167 1.22 8.94 -4.79
N SER A 168 2.39 8.41 -4.44
CA SER A 168 3.58 8.44 -5.31
C SER A 168 3.53 7.33 -6.37
N LEU A 169 2.99 6.16 -6.03
CA LEU A 169 2.73 5.05 -6.94
C LEU A 169 1.62 5.39 -7.95
N MET A 170 0.52 5.93 -7.44
CA MET A 170 -0.71 6.16 -8.19
C MET A 170 -1.34 7.50 -7.79
N ASP A 171 -0.85 8.60 -8.37
CA ASP A 171 -1.40 9.93 -8.11
C ASP A 171 -2.80 10.10 -8.72
N LEU A 172 -3.83 9.90 -7.90
CA LEU A 172 -5.23 10.06 -8.26
C LEU A 172 -5.73 11.51 -8.27
N SER A 173 -4.97 12.48 -7.74
CA SER A 173 -5.50 13.82 -7.46
C SER A 173 -5.77 14.67 -8.70
N GLY A 174 -4.92 14.56 -9.71
CA GLY A 174 -5.09 15.29 -10.96
C GLY A 174 -6.40 14.93 -11.65
N GLU A 175 -6.67 13.63 -11.79
CA GLU A 175 -7.92 13.13 -12.39
C GLU A 175 -9.12 13.33 -11.45
N ALA A 176 -8.95 13.21 -10.12
CA ALA A 176 -10.00 13.55 -9.16
C ALA A 176 -10.45 15.01 -9.31
N ASN A 177 -9.49 15.94 -9.41
CA ASN A 177 -9.80 17.33 -9.67
C ASN A 177 -10.43 17.56 -11.04
N LYS A 178 -9.89 16.97 -12.10
CA LYS A 178 -10.44 17.13 -13.45
C LYS A 178 -11.88 16.64 -13.56
N ARG A 179 -12.24 15.58 -12.83
CA ARG A 179 -13.53 14.88 -12.94
C ARG A 179 -14.52 15.19 -11.82
N GLY A 180 -14.14 16.04 -10.86
CA GLY A 180 -15.00 16.43 -9.74
C GLY A 180 -15.28 15.27 -8.77
N VAL A 181 -14.29 14.41 -8.55
CA VAL A 181 -14.37 13.24 -7.66
C VAL A 181 -13.72 13.57 -6.31
N VAL A 182 -14.43 13.28 -5.23
CA VAL A 182 -13.86 13.38 -3.88
C VAL A 182 -12.96 12.17 -3.65
N LEU A 183 -11.76 12.40 -3.13
CA LEU A 183 -10.76 11.37 -2.89
C LEU A 183 -10.44 11.29 -1.40
N ALA A 184 -10.73 10.16 -0.77
CA ALA A 184 -10.33 9.85 0.61
C ALA A 184 -9.11 8.92 0.59
N VAL A 185 -8.10 9.23 1.41
CA VAL A 185 -6.84 8.48 1.50
C VAL A 185 -6.57 8.15 2.97
N PRO A 186 -7.23 7.11 3.52
CA PRO A 186 -7.02 6.67 4.89
C PRO A 186 -5.73 5.86 5.08
N SER A 187 -5.19 5.86 6.30
CA SER A 187 -4.11 4.97 6.69
C SER A 187 -4.66 3.68 7.32
N GLY A 188 -3.99 2.56 7.00
CA GLY A 188 -4.15 1.27 7.65
C GLY A 188 -3.84 1.33 9.14
N THR A 189 -4.25 0.29 9.87
CA THR A 189 -3.92 0.09 11.28
C THR A 189 -2.42 -0.13 11.42
N ARG A 190 -1.79 0.30 12.53
CA ARG A 190 -0.41 -0.07 12.83
C ARG A 190 -0.37 -1.33 13.68
N ASN A 191 0.43 -2.30 13.28
CA ASN A 191 0.69 -3.49 14.09
C ASN A 191 1.67 -3.15 15.24
N ASN A 192 2.03 -4.17 16.03
CA ASN A 192 2.93 -4.00 17.18
C ASN A 192 4.34 -3.53 16.79
N ASP A 193 4.75 -3.76 15.54
CA ASP A 193 6.03 -3.33 14.97
C ASP A 193 5.96 -1.92 14.34
N GLY A 194 4.80 -1.26 14.43
CA GLY A 194 4.55 0.06 13.85
C GLY A 194 4.30 0.06 12.35
N LEU A 195 4.21 -1.13 11.72
CA LEU A 195 3.94 -1.30 10.29
C LEU A 195 2.45 -1.14 10.01
N THR A 196 2.13 -0.40 8.96
CA THR A 196 0.76 -0.16 8.53
C THR A 196 0.20 -1.32 7.71
N PHE A 197 -1.03 -1.74 8.01
CA PHE A 197 -1.70 -2.86 7.34
C PHE A 197 -3.22 -2.67 7.31
N TRP A 198 -3.86 -3.50 6.48
CA TRP A 198 -5.30 -3.74 6.45
C TRP A 198 -5.59 -5.19 6.80
N ASN A 199 -6.53 -5.41 7.72
CA ASN A 199 -7.11 -6.72 7.96
C ASN A 199 -8.16 -7.03 6.88
N ALA A 200 -7.68 -7.53 5.74
CA ALA A 200 -8.51 -7.77 4.56
C ALA A 200 -9.05 -9.20 4.52
N THR A 201 -8.16 -10.19 4.49
CA THR A 201 -8.51 -11.61 4.39
C THR A 201 -7.69 -12.41 5.39
N GLY A 202 -7.98 -13.71 5.52
CA GLY A 202 -7.13 -14.61 6.31
C GLY A 202 -5.69 -14.72 5.79
N SER A 203 -5.42 -14.25 4.58
CA SER A 203 -4.16 -14.41 3.84
C SER A 203 -3.26 -13.17 3.86
N CYS A 204 -3.83 -12.01 4.16
CA CYS A 204 -3.08 -10.75 4.19
C CYS A 204 -3.89 -9.65 4.88
N CYS A 205 -3.28 -8.78 5.68
CA CYS A 205 -1.89 -8.82 6.19
C CYS A 205 -1.91 -8.57 7.71
N ASP A 206 -2.99 -8.96 8.37
CA ASP A 206 -3.10 -8.98 9.84
C ASP A 206 -2.40 -10.22 10.42
N PHE A 207 -1.08 -10.29 10.25
CA PHE A 207 -0.29 -11.46 10.68
C PHE A 207 -0.25 -11.64 12.21
N ASN A 208 -0.56 -10.59 12.97
CA ASN A 208 -0.67 -10.67 14.43
C ASN A 208 -2.08 -11.03 14.90
N GLY A 209 -3.06 -11.18 14.00
CA GLY A 209 -4.43 -11.53 14.35
C GLY A 209 -5.08 -10.50 15.26
N SER A 210 -4.86 -9.21 15.00
CA SER A 210 -5.42 -8.10 15.77
C SER A 210 -6.95 -8.12 15.85
N GLY A 211 -7.61 -8.70 14.83
CA GLY A 211 -9.07 -8.75 14.74
C GLY A 211 -9.71 -7.39 14.45
N VAL A 212 -8.93 -6.40 14.00
CA VAL A 212 -9.44 -5.08 13.64
C VAL A 212 -10.41 -5.18 12.46
N ASP A 213 -11.57 -4.53 12.56
CA ASP A 213 -12.55 -4.51 11.46
C ASP A 213 -12.30 -3.30 10.55
N ASP A 214 -11.36 -3.46 9.61
CA ASP A 214 -11.01 -2.45 8.63
C ASP A 214 -12.16 -2.16 7.64
N SER A 215 -12.99 -3.15 7.32
CA SER A 215 -14.15 -2.97 6.44
C SER A 215 -15.15 -2.00 7.07
N LYS A 216 -15.46 -2.21 8.36
CA LYS A 216 -16.32 -1.31 9.12
C LYS A 216 -15.72 0.09 9.24
N TYR A 217 -14.43 0.22 9.55
CA TYR A 217 -13.75 1.52 9.60
C TYR A 217 -13.89 2.29 8.28
N LEU A 218 -13.68 1.63 7.14
CA LEU A 218 -13.76 2.26 5.83
C LEU A 218 -15.19 2.71 5.50
N MET A 219 -16.21 1.94 5.86
CA MET A 219 -17.61 2.35 5.65
C MET A 219 -18.05 3.46 6.62
N ASP A 220 -17.54 3.47 7.85
CA ASP A 220 -17.74 4.59 8.77
C ASP A 220 -17.05 5.86 8.25
N LEU A 221 -15.89 5.74 7.62
CA LEU A 221 -15.22 6.86 6.95
C LEU A 221 -16.08 7.39 5.80
N VAL A 222 -16.62 6.52 4.92
CA VAL A 222 -17.54 6.94 3.85
C VAL A 222 -18.72 7.74 4.40
N LYS A 223 -19.32 7.29 5.51
CA LYS A 223 -20.40 8.01 6.20
C LYS A 223 -19.95 9.38 6.71
N GLN A 224 -18.77 9.47 7.31
CA GLN A 224 -18.21 10.73 7.82
C GLN A 224 -17.84 11.71 6.71
N VAL A 225 -17.36 11.23 5.57
CA VAL A 225 -17.14 12.08 4.39
C VAL A 225 -18.48 12.59 3.86
N SER A 226 -19.48 11.72 3.77
CA SER A 226 -20.82 12.05 3.26
C SER A 226 -21.58 13.05 4.14
N SER A 227 -21.23 13.19 5.42
CA SER A 227 -21.82 14.23 6.30
C SER A 227 -21.20 15.61 6.11
N LYS A 228 -19.99 15.68 5.54
CA LYS A 228 -19.25 16.94 5.30
C LYS A 228 -19.31 17.40 3.84
N VAL A 229 -19.46 16.47 2.91
CA VAL A 229 -19.49 16.69 1.47
C VAL A 229 -20.68 15.96 0.87
N SER A 230 -21.38 16.57 -0.09
CA SER A 230 -22.47 15.90 -0.79
C SER A 230 -21.89 14.79 -1.68
N ILE A 231 -22.05 13.53 -1.26
CA ILE A 231 -21.58 12.34 -1.99
C ILE A 231 -22.75 11.61 -2.63
N ASP A 232 -22.61 11.26 -3.91
CA ASP A 232 -23.53 10.36 -4.60
C ASP A 232 -23.34 8.93 -4.07
N GLN A 233 -24.28 8.48 -3.24
CA GLN A 233 -24.22 7.16 -2.60
C GLN A 233 -24.26 5.99 -3.60
N LYS A 234 -24.59 6.25 -4.88
CA LYS A 234 -24.51 5.24 -5.95
C LYS A 234 -23.14 5.15 -6.60
N ARG A 235 -22.18 5.98 -6.16
CA ARG A 235 -20.85 6.13 -6.76
C ARG A 235 -19.76 6.16 -5.69
N ILE A 236 -19.78 5.14 -4.84
CA ILE A 236 -18.74 4.86 -3.85
C ILE A 236 -17.82 3.80 -4.43
N TYR A 237 -16.54 4.12 -4.51
CA TYR A 237 -15.52 3.27 -5.12
C TYR A 237 -14.35 3.05 -4.18
N PHE A 238 -13.69 1.91 -4.34
CA PHE A 238 -12.44 1.60 -3.66
C PHE A 238 -11.35 1.27 -4.68
N VAL A 239 -10.16 1.82 -4.48
CA VAL A 239 -8.97 1.50 -5.27
C VAL A 239 -7.89 1.12 -4.29
N GLY A 240 -7.17 0.03 -4.54
CA GLY A 240 -6.09 -0.37 -3.65
C GLY A 240 -4.95 -1.08 -4.35
N HIS A 241 -3.77 -0.95 -3.78
CA HIS A 241 -2.55 -1.66 -4.20
C HIS A 241 -2.17 -2.74 -3.17
N SER A 242 -1.76 -3.93 -3.62
CA SER A 242 -1.26 -5.01 -2.75
C SER A 242 -2.25 -5.32 -1.63
N ASN A 243 -1.87 -5.28 -0.34
CA ASN A 243 -2.79 -5.41 0.79
C ASN A 243 -4.01 -4.46 0.74
N GLY A 244 -3.87 -3.24 0.21
CA GLY A 244 -4.99 -2.34 -0.06
C GLY A 244 -5.90 -2.85 -1.17
N GLY A 245 -5.35 -3.55 -2.16
CA GLY A 245 -6.07 -4.28 -3.20
C GLY A 245 -6.91 -5.41 -2.60
N PHE A 246 -6.32 -6.24 -1.72
CA PHE A 246 -7.07 -7.22 -0.91
C PHE A 246 -8.21 -6.55 -0.14
N MET A 247 -7.93 -5.43 0.53
CA MET A 247 -8.92 -4.70 1.30
C MET A 247 -10.06 -4.15 0.44
N SER A 248 -9.77 -3.71 -0.80
CA SER A 248 -10.81 -3.24 -1.73
C SER A 248 -11.83 -4.33 -2.05
N TYR A 249 -11.36 -5.57 -2.27
CA TYR A 249 -12.23 -6.73 -2.44
C TYR A 249 -12.96 -7.10 -1.15
N THR A 250 -12.30 -7.09 0.01
CA THR A 250 -12.96 -7.33 1.29
C THR A 250 -14.13 -6.37 1.54
N VAL A 251 -13.93 -5.07 1.26
CA VAL A 251 -15.02 -4.09 1.38
C VAL A 251 -16.15 -4.38 0.41
N ALA A 252 -15.85 -4.72 -0.85
CA ALA A 252 -16.86 -5.09 -1.84
C ALA A 252 -17.63 -6.36 -1.44
N CYS A 253 -16.95 -7.37 -0.90
CA CYS A 253 -17.54 -8.61 -0.39
C CYS A 253 -18.49 -8.35 0.77
N ALA A 254 -18.10 -7.50 1.72
CA ALA A 254 -18.90 -7.22 2.92
C ALA A 254 -20.02 -6.18 2.67
N ASN A 255 -19.87 -5.30 1.68
CA ASN A 255 -20.75 -4.13 1.48
C ASN A 255 -21.22 -4.01 0.02
N SER A 256 -21.49 -5.14 -0.62
CA SER A 256 -21.84 -5.20 -2.04
C SER A 256 -23.09 -4.37 -2.40
N ASP A 257 -23.95 -4.04 -1.46
CA ASP A 257 -25.12 -3.17 -1.65
C ASP A 257 -24.75 -1.68 -1.84
N LYS A 258 -23.60 -1.24 -1.29
CA LYS A 258 -23.17 0.17 -1.27
C LYS A 258 -22.03 0.48 -2.23
N VAL A 259 -21.15 -0.49 -2.50
CA VAL A 259 -19.95 -0.29 -3.31
C VAL A 259 -20.27 -0.45 -4.79
N ALA A 260 -20.10 0.60 -5.58
CA ALA A 260 -20.44 0.58 -7.00
C ALA A 260 -19.40 -0.16 -7.85
N ALA A 261 -18.12 0.11 -7.59
CA ALA A 261 -17.01 -0.50 -8.29
C ALA A 261 -15.74 -0.52 -7.45
N VAL A 262 -14.84 -1.47 -7.74
CA VAL A 262 -13.52 -1.56 -7.13
C VAL A 262 -12.43 -1.80 -8.17
N VAL A 263 -11.24 -1.30 -7.85
CA VAL A 263 -10.01 -1.52 -8.62
C VAL A 263 -8.98 -2.14 -7.69
N ASN A 264 -8.62 -3.38 -7.98
CA ASN A 264 -7.61 -4.13 -7.25
C ASN A 264 -6.34 -4.20 -8.12
N LEU A 265 -5.31 -3.47 -7.70
CA LEU A 265 -3.99 -3.48 -8.32
C LEU A 265 -3.07 -4.39 -7.49
N GLU A 266 -2.67 -5.52 -8.08
CA GLU A 266 -1.67 -6.44 -7.50
C GLU A 266 -2.02 -6.91 -6.08
N GLY A 267 -3.31 -6.99 -5.77
CA GLY A 267 -3.84 -7.74 -4.64
C GLY A 267 -4.68 -8.92 -5.12
N SER A 268 -5.29 -9.65 -4.17
CA SER A 268 -6.19 -10.77 -4.44
C SER A 268 -7.34 -10.80 -3.42
N THR A 269 -8.01 -11.94 -3.20
CA THR A 269 -9.17 -12.08 -2.31
C THR A 269 -9.09 -13.34 -1.44
N TYR A 270 -10.19 -13.67 -0.77
CA TYR A 270 -10.34 -14.88 0.02
C TYR A 270 -10.05 -16.13 -0.83
N ALA A 271 -9.15 -17.00 -0.35
CA ALA A 271 -8.93 -18.31 -0.95
C ALA A 271 -10.19 -19.19 -0.93
N ASP A 272 -10.97 -19.12 0.15
CA ASP A 272 -12.32 -19.68 0.17
C ASP A 272 -13.33 -18.64 -0.32
N PRO A 273 -13.87 -18.77 -1.55
CA PRO A 273 -14.85 -17.82 -2.07
C PRO A 273 -16.13 -17.76 -1.24
N SER A 274 -16.44 -18.79 -0.44
CA SER A 274 -17.62 -18.80 0.45
C SER A 274 -17.56 -17.71 1.52
N MET A 275 -16.36 -17.20 1.83
CA MET A 275 -16.15 -16.12 2.79
C MET A 275 -16.57 -14.75 2.24
N CYS A 276 -16.58 -14.58 0.91
CA CYS A 276 -17.11 -13.38 0.29
C CYS A 276 -18.65 -13.40 0.32
N LYS A 277 -19.27 -12.46 1.04
CA LYS A 277 -20.72 -12.39 1.22
C LYS A 277 -21.43 -11.47 0.21
N ALA A 278 -20.77 -11.17 -0.92
CA ALA A 278 -21.35 -10.32 -1.95
C ALA A 278 -22.63 -10.95 -2.53
N ASN A 279 -23.71 -10.17 -2.55
CA ASN A 279 -25.02 -10.59 -3.06
C ASN A 279 -25.69 -9.50 -3.93
N HIS A 280 -25.00 -8.40 -4.20
CA HIS A 280 -25.40 -7.36 -5.15
C HIS A 280 -24.28 -7.14 -6.17
N PRO A 281 -24.59 -6.77 -7.43
CA PRO A 281 -23.57 -6.64 -8.47
C PRO A 281 -22.59 -5.51 -8.21
N VAL A 282 -21.27 -5.77 -8.19
CA VAL A 282 -20.21 -4.76 -8.02
C VAL A 282 -19.29 -4.82 -9.24
N SER A 283 -19.00 -3.68 -9.86
CA SER A 283 -18.06 -3.69 -11.00
C SER A 283 -16.62 -3.88 -10.50
N VAL A 284 -15.88 -4.77 -11.13
CA VAL A 284 -14.54 -5.17 -10.68
C VAL A 284 -13.54 -4.98 -11.80
N LEU A 285 -12.44 -4.30 -11.48
CA LEU A 285 -11.25 -4.25 -12.31
C LEU A 285 -10.09 -4.86 -11.52
N GLN A 286 -9.63 -6.02 -11.98
CA GLN A 286 -8.42 -6.68 -11.49
C GLN A 286 -7.23 -6.29 -12.37
N ILE A 287 -6.11 -5.90 -11.78
CA ILE A 287 -4.90 -5.49 -12.51
C ILE A 287 -3.69 -6.19 -11.90
N ASN A 288 -2.90 -6.88 -12.72
CA ASN A 288 -1.67 -7.54 -12.29
C ASN A 288 -0.55 -7.43 -13.33
N GLY A 289 0.68 -7.31 -12.87
CA GLY A 289 1.88 -7.56 -13.66
C GLY A 289 2.15 -9.06 -13.85
N THR A 290 2.75 -9.45 -14.99
CA THR A 290 3.18 -10.84 -15.21
C THR A 290 4.47 -11.20 -14.51
N ALA A 291 5.23 -10.21 -14.05
CA ALA A 291 6.48 -10.35 -13.30
C ALA A 291 6.34 -9.92 -11.82
N ASP A 292 5.10 -9.79 -11.33
CA ASP A 292 4.80 -9.60 -9.92
C ASP A 292 5.30 -10.81 -9.13
N GLU A 293 6.28 -10.56 -8.27
CA GLU A 293 6.97 -11.55 -7.47
C GLU A 293 6.23 -11.91 -6.17
N LEU A 294 5.22 -11.14 -5.76
CA LEU A 294 4.49 -11.33 -4.50
C LEU A 294 3.07 -11.88 -4.71
N ILE A 295 2.33 -11.31 -5.68
CA ILE A 295 0.93 -11.65 -5.95
C ILE A 295 0.77 -12.15 -7.39
N HIS A 296 0.90 -13.46 -7.55
CA HIS A 296 0.99 -14.09 -8.86
C HIS A 296 -0.38 -14.21 -9.52
N ILE A 297 -0.43 -14.02 -10.84
CA ILE A 297 -1.66 -14.18 -11.64
C ILE A 297 -2.25 -15.60 -11.49
N ALA A 298 -1.40 -16.61 -11.34
CA ALA A 298 -1.80 -18.00 -11.19
C ALA A 298 -2.37 -18.35 -9.80
N GLY A 299 -2.39 -17.40 -8.86
CA GLY A 299 -2.67 -17.67 -7.45
C GLY A 299 -1.44 -18.22 -6.74
N GLY A 300 -1.51 -18.33 -5.42
CA GLY A 300 -0.36 -18.70 -4.63
C GLY A 300 -0.56 -18.48 -3.15
N ASN A 301 0.54 -18.15 -2.48
CA ASN A 301 0.60 -17.92 -1.05
C ASN A 301 1.33 -16.62 -0.77
N VAL A 302 0.80 -15.77 0.11
CA VAL A 302 1.47 -14.51 0.45
C VAL A 302 2.78 -14.84 1.16
N PHE A 303 3.90 -14.29 0.65
CA PHE A 303 5.26 -14.58 1.11
C PHE A 303 5.61 -16.08 1.13
N ASP A 304 5.06 -16.86 0.20
CA ASP A 304 5.22 -18.32 0.11
C ASP A 304 4.77 -19.10 1.37
N ASP A 305 3.98 -18.49 2.27
CA ASP A 305 3.45 -19.17 3.45
C ASP A 305 2.16 -19.94 3.09
N PRO A 306 2.16 -21.29 3.11
CA PRO A 306 0.97 -22.08 2.76
C PRO A 306 -0.25 -21.83 3.67
N LYS A 307 -0.08 -21.13 4.80
CA LYS A 307 -1.18 -20.68 5.67
C LYS A 307 -1.88 -19.41 5.16
N GLN A 308 -1.30 -18.75 4.16
CA GLN A 308 -1.78 -17.49 3.59
C GLN A 308 -2.16 -17.65 2.09
N PRO A 309 -3.01 -18.62 1.71
CA PRO A 309 -3.31 -18.89 0.31
C PRO A 309 -4.18 -17.79 -0.33
N TYR A 310 -4.07 -17.57 -1.63
CA TYR A 310 -4.96 -16.70 -2.40
C TYR A 310 -5.25 -17.31 -3.78
N PRO A 311 -6.45 -17.04 -4.34
CA PRO A 311 -6.88 -17.65 -5.60
C PRO A 311 -6.14 -17.05 -6.82
N SER A 312 -6.27 -17.70 -7.97
CA SER A 312 -5.81 -17.12 -9.23
C SER A 312 -6.67 -15.93 -9.66
N VAL A 313 -6.12 -15.03 -10.48
CA VAL A 313 -6.87 -13.95 -11.12
C VAL A 313 -8.07 -14.49 -11.91
N SER A 314 -7.92 -15.68 -12.51
CA SER A 314 -9.02 -16.31 -13.23
C SER A 314 -10.15 -16.73 -12.29
N ASP A 315 -9.83 -17.30 -11.13
CA ASP A 315 -10.83 -17.78 -10.17
C ASP A 315 -11.56 -16.63 -9.49
N GLU A 316 -10.83 -15.61 -9.01
CA GLU A 316 -11.46 -14.46 -8.33
C GLU A 316 -12.33 -13.63 -9.29
N THR A 317 -11.92 -13.48 -10.55
CA THR A 317 -12.73 -12.75 -11.54
C THR A 317 -13.90 -13.60 -12.06
N SER A 318 -13.76 -14.93 -12.09
CA SER A 318 -14.89 -15.84 -12.36
C SER A 318 -15.94 -15.78 -11.24
N PHE A 319 -15.51 -15.69 -9.98
CA PHE A 319 -16.41 -15.48 -8.85
C PHE A 319 -17.23 -14.19 -9.03
N TRP A 320 -16.57 -13.06 -9.30
CA TRP A 320 -17.27 -11.79 -9.53
C TRP A 320 -18.15 -11.80 -10.77
N ALA A 321 -17.73 -12.50 -11.84
CA ALA A 321 -18.56 -12.72 -13.01
C ALA A 321 -19.86 -13.46 -12.66
N GLY A 322 -19.79 -14.46 -11.77
CA GLY A 322 -20.95 -15.15 -11.22
C GLY A 322 -21.87 -14.24 -10.41
N VAL A 323 -21.30 -13.48 -9.46
CA VAL A 323 -22.07 -12.49 -8.65
C VAL A 323 -22.77 -11.46 -9.54
N ASN A 324 -22.13 -11.05 -10.64
CA ASN A 324 -22.63 -10.03 -11.55
C ASN A 324 -23.53 -10.56 -12.68
N GLY A 325 -23.78 -11.87 -12.73
CA GLY A 325 -24.60 -12.50 -13.78
C GLY A 325 -23.97 -12.42 -15.18
N CYS A 326 -22.64 -12.37 -15.26
CA CYS A 326 -21.91 -12.38 -16.52
C CYS A 326 -21.87 -13.79 -17.12
N THR A 327 -21.74 -13.89 -18.44
CA THR A 327 -21.97 -15.16 -19.18
C THR A 327 -20.70 -15.82 -19.71
N SER A 328 -19.76 -15.05 -20.25
CA SER A 328 -18.59 -15.58 -20.94
C SER A 328 -17.43 -14.59 -20.89
N LYS A 329 -16.20 -15.11 -20.85
CA LYS A 329 -14.99 -14.30 -20.94
C LYS A 329 -14.75 -13.84 -22.38
N ILE A 330 -14.41 -12.57 -22.53
CA ILE A 330 -14.02 -11.93 -23.78
C ILE A 330 -12.56 -11.47 -23.68
N SER A 331 -11.70 -12.01 -24.52
CA SER A 331 -10.24 -11.89 -24.40
C SER A 331 -9.67 -10.54 -24.85
N ALA A 332 -10.47 -9.68 -25.49
CA ALA A 332 -10.02 -8.35 -25.92
C ALA A 332 -11.17 -7.34 -25.87
N ILE A 333 -11.12 -6.40 -24.93
CA ILE A 333 -12.07 -5.26 -24.87
C ILE A 333 -11.91 -4.34 -26.10
N ALA A 334 -10.74 -4.36 -26.74
CA ALA A 334 -10.49 -3.65 -27.99
C ALA A 334 -9.39 -4.38 -28.80
N LYS A 335 -9.78 -5.31 -29.67
CA LYS A 335 -8.85 -6.07 -30.52
C LYS A 335 -7.98 -5.11 -31.35
N GLY A 336 -6.67 -5.14 -31.14
CA GLY A 336 -5.70 -4.26 -31.81
C GLY A 336 -5.43 -2.91 -31.13
N ALA A 337 -6.12 -2.61 -30.02
CA ALA A 337 -5.76 -1.46 -29.20
C ALA A 337 -4.45 -1.72 -28.44
N LYS A 338 -3.63 -0.68 -28.37
CA LYS A 338 -2.33 -0.67 -27.72
C LYS A 338 -2.47 0.11 -26.42
N PHE A 339 -2.36 -0.56 -25.28
CA PHE A 339 -2.37 0.07 -23.96
C PHE A 339 -0.94 0.10 -23.41
N ASN A 340 -0.54 1.26 -22.89
CA ASN A 340 0.71 1.46 -22.17
C ASN A 340 0.39 2.23 -20.90
N TYR A 341 0.53 1.54 -19.78
CA TYR A 341 0.21 1.99 -18.44
C TYR A 341 1.43 2.03 -17.53
N GLU A 342 2.49 1.30 -17.86
CA GLU A 342 3.75 1.36 -17.15
C GLU A 342 4.84 2.06 -17.97
N SER A 343 5.34 3.18 -17.43
CA SER A 343 6.36 4.00 -18.10
C SER A 343 7.76 3.37 -18.11
N ALA A 344 8.01 2.36 -17.29
CA ALA A 344 9.28 1.63 -17.24
C ALA A 344 9.40 0.56 -18.34
N ILE A 345 8.29 0.18 -18.96
CA ILE A 345 8.24 -0.92 -19.93
C ILE A 345 7.96 -0.35 -21.32
N ALA A 346 8.81 -0.72 -22.29
CA ALA A 346 8.70 -0.22 -23.64
C ALA A 346 7.53 -0.87 -24.39
N GLY A 347 6.86 -0.10 -25.24
CA GLY A 347 5.82 -0.62 -26.14
C GLY A 347 4.43 -0.63 -25.51
N SER A 348 3.58 -1.55 -25.97
CA SER A 348 2.20 -1.68 -25.51
C SER A 348 2.10 -2.95 -24.66
N GLU A 349 2.48 -2.82 -23.40
CA GLU A 349 2.58 -3.96 -22.47
C GLU A 349 1.22 -4.43 -21.96
N THR A 350 0.19 -3.57 -21.97
CA THR A 350 -1.03 -3.89 -21.24
C THR A 350 -2.00 -4.56 -22.19
N THR A 351 -2.50 -5.71 -21.76
CA THR A 351 -3.65 -6.38 -22.37
C THR A 351 -4.87 -6.23 -21.48
N LYS A 352 -6.06 -6.15 -22.09
CA LYS A 352 -7.33 -6.05 -21.37
C LYS A 352 -8.29 -7.14 -21.82
N SER A 353 -8.78 -7.91 -20.86
CA SER A 353 -9.88 -8.86 -21.05
C SER A 353 -11.04 -8.52 -20.12
N ALA A 354 -12.22 -9.07 -20.37
CA ALA A 354 -13.39 -8.86 -19.54
C ALA A 354 -14.33 -10.05 -19.57
N TYR A 355 -15.42 -9.98 -18.82
CA TYR A 355 -16.59 -10.83 -19.00
C TYR A 355 -17.72 -10.06 -19.68
N LYS A 356 -18.52 -10.77 -20.49
CA LYS A 356 -19.78 -10.26 -21.04
C LYS A 356 -20.82 -10.21 -19.94
N CYS A 357 -21.01 -9.01 -19.39
CA CYS A 357 -21.89 -8.75 -18.25
C CYS A 357 -23.18 -8.01 -18.66
N PRO A 358 -24.23 -8.03 -17.81
CA PRO A 358 -25.40 -7.17 -17.96
C PRO A 358 -25.03 -5.69 -18.00
N LYS A 359 -25.91 -4.86 -18.58
CA LYS A 359 -25.67 -3.41 -18.68
C LYS A 359 -25.52 -2.79 -17.29
N GLY A 360 -24.45 -2.02 -17.10
CA GLY A 360 -24.19 -1.26 -15.87
C GLY A 360 -23.26 -1.95 -14.87
N VAL A 361 -22.79 -3.17 -15.16
CA VAL A 361 -21.78 -3.87 -14.37
C VAL A 361 -20.71 -4.46 -15.29
N ALA A 362 -19.46 -4.47 -14.82
CA ALA A 362 -18.33 -5.03 -15.55
C ALA A 362 -17.42 -5.86 -14.66
N VAL A 363 -16.77 -6.86 -15.24
CA VAL A 363 -15.63 -7.56 -14.65
C VAL A 363 -14.53 -7.53 -15.70
N GLU A 364 -13.48 -6.75 -15.43
CA GLU A 364 -12.34 -6.54 -16.31
C GLU A 364 -11.05 -7.04 -15.66
N MET A 365 -10.13 -7.53 -16.48
CA MET A 365 -8.77 -7.89 -16.09
C MET A 365 -7.78 -7.19 -17.00
N TRP A 366 -6.87 -6.42 -16.41
CA TRP A 366 -5.76 -5.82 -17.11
C TRP A 366 -4.47 -6.52 -16.71
N THR A 367 -3.68 -6.93 -17.70
CA THR A 367 -2.43 -7.64 -17.48
C THR A 367 -1.29 -6.82 -18.08
N ILE A 368 -0.37 -6.37 -17.23
CA ILE A 368 0.82 -5.60 -17.59
C ILE A 368 1.95 -6.60 -17.87
N ALA A 369 2.30 -6.80 -19.14
CA ALA A 369 3.41 -7.68 -19.50
C ALA A 369 4.72 -7.14 -18.93
N ASP A 370 5.49 -8.00 -18.27
CA ASP A 370 6.72 -7.70 -17.52
C ASP A 370 6.54 -6.71 -16.34
N GLY A 371 5.30 -6.39 -15.96
CA GLY A 371 5.00 -5.56 -14.79
C GLY A 371 5.36 -6.27 -13.49
N HIS A 372 5.96 -5.53 -12.55
CA HIS A 372 6.38 -5.98 -11.22
C HIS A 372 5.43 -5.46 -10.13
N HIS A 373 5.56 -5.97 -8.90
CA HIS A 373 4.67 -5.66 -7.77
C HIS A 373 4.57 -4.16 -7.38
N VAL A 374 5.49 -3.32 -7.85
CA VAL A 374 5.45 -1.86 -7.62
C VAL A 374 5.67 -1.16 -8.97
N PRO A 375 4.63 -1.10 -9.81
CA PRO A 375 4.79 -0.65 -11.19
C PRO A 375 4.97 0.87 -11.28
N LYS A 376 5.69 1.35 -12.30
CA LYS A 376 5.85 2.78 -12.58
C LYS A 376 4.72 3.31 -13.45
N LEU A 377 3.55 3.45 -12.85
CA LEU A 377 2.29 3.83 -13.50
C LEU A 377 2.34 5.23 -14.13
N ASN A 378 1.73 5.38 -15.29
CA ASN A 378 1.68 6.64 -16.04
C ASN A 378 0.28 7.30 -15.97
N SER A 379 0.14 8.52 -16.50
CA SER A 379 -1.14 9.25 -16.47
C SER A 379 -2.26 8.61 -17.29
N ALA A 380 -1.93 7.82 -18.33
CA ALA A 380 -2.93 7.09 -19.12
C ALA A 380 -3.56 5.97 -18.30
N PHE A 381 -2.79 5.30 -17.44
CA PHE A 381 -3.30 4.34 -16.45
C PHE A 381 -4.31 5.01 -15.52
N ILE A 382 -3.90 6.12 -14.89
CA ILE A 382 -4.76 6.85 -13.94
C ILE A 382 -6.07 7.27 -14.61
N SER A 383 -6.01 7.86 -15.81
CA SER A 383 -7.21 8.24 -16.53
C SER A 383 -8.11 7.05 -16.82
N ALA A 384 -7.56 5.91 -17.25
CA ALA A 384 -8.33 4.71 -17.55
C ALA A 384 -8.99 4.11 -16.31
N VAL A 385 -8.32 4.14 -15.15
CA VAL A 385 -8.90 3.74 -13.86
C VAL A 385 -10.13 4.59 -13.53
N PHE A 386 -10.03 5.91 -13.70
CA PHE A 386 -11.18 6.81 -13.52
C PHE A 386 -12.29 6.57 -14.54
N ASP A 387 -11.96 6.28 -15.81
CA ASP A 387 -12.95 5.93 -16.82
C ASP A 387 -13.74 4.68 -16.44
N PHE A 388 -13.03 3.64 -15.95
CA PHE A 388 -13.66 2.43 -15.43
C PHE A 388 -14.58 2.75 -14.25
N LEU A 389 -14.07 3.40 -13.20
CA LEU A 389 -14.86 3.67 -11.99
C LEU A 389 -16.11 4.51 -12.30
N LEU A 390 -15.96 5.61 -13.04
CA LEU A 390 -17.06 6.55 -13.28
C LEU A 390 -18.12 6.03 -14.28
N ALA A 391 -17.78 5.02 -15.08
CA ALA A 391 -18.75 4.35 -15.95
C ALA A 391 -19.77 3.50 -15.17
N HIS A 392 -19.47 3.11 -13.93
CA HIS A 392 -20.26 2.17 -13.16
C HIS A 392 -20.87 2.82 -11.92
N LYS A 393 -22.19 2.72 -11.77
CA LYS A 393 -22.93 3.21 -10.59
C LYS A 393 -23.89 2.12 -10.10
N LYS A 394 -24.25 2.16 -8.82
CA LYS A 394 -25.30 1.31 -8.27
C LYS A 394 -26.70 1.58 -8.84
#